data_AF-A0A7C3M2F8-F1
#
_entry.id   AF-A0A7C3M2F8-F1
#
_cell.length_a   1.000
_cell.length_b   1.000
_cell.length_c   1.000
_cell.angle_alpha   90.00
_cell.angle_beta   90.00
_cell.angle_gamma   90.00
#
_symmetry.space_group_name_H-M   'P 1'
#
loop_
_entity.id
_entity.type
_entity.pdbx_description
1 polymer ?
#
loop_
_entity_poly.entity_id
_entity_poly.type
_entity_poly.pdbx_seq_one_letter_code
_entity_poly.pdbx_strand_id
1 'polypeptide(L)'
;MLEEVKREKNVEEELKNLDWKGFEKAVQEIFELNEFKVKRNFRFKTKRRYEIDLIAIKDRFNFCVDCKRFGKGRYKKSEILKAIKKQEERNKELKKFLRSNMIAKESLKIKSMKFYPLIVTLFEEEVIKENQTFVVPVWKLNSFLNEVENYIDL
;
A
#
# COMPACT_ATOMS: atom_id res chain seq x y z
N MET A 1 23.39 6.96 10.05
CA MET A 1 22.59 6.88 11.30
C MET A 1 22.00 8.23 11.75
N LEU A 2 22.74 9.20 12.32
CA LEU A 2 22.13 10.45 12.82
C LEU A 2 21.55 11.36 11.71
N GLU A 3 22.16 11.41 10.53
CA GLU A 3 21.66 12.19 9.40
C GLU A 3 20.41 11.58 8.76
N GLU A 4 20.34 10.25 8.63
CA GLU A 4 19.15 9.53 8.15
C GLU A 4 17.98 9.72 9.12
N VAL A 5 18.22 9.58 10.43
CA VAL A 5 17.19 9.78 11.46
C VAL A 5 16.66 11.22 11.45
N LYS A 6 17.52 12.23 11.20
CA LYS A 6 17.07 13.63 11.02
C LYS A 6 16.24 13.81 9.75
N ARG A 7 16.62 13.16 8.65
CA ARG A 7 15.91 13.23 7.37
C ARG A 7 14.55 12.56 7.46
N GLU A 8 14.46 11.40 8.10
CA GLU A 8 13.19 10.71 8.37
C GLU A 8 12.24 11.56 9.23
N LYS A 9 12.76 12.20 10.29
CA LYS A 9 11.96 13.09 11.15
C LYS A 9 11.39 14.30 10.40
N ASN A 10 12.18 14.93 9.53
CA ASN A 10 11.71 16.06 8.72
C ASN A 10 10.60 15.63 7.74
N VAL A 11 10.76 14.47 7.09
CA VAL A 11 9.73 13.92 6.21
C VAL A 11 8.44 13.61 6.99
N GLU A 12 8.55 13.05 8.20
CA GLU A 12 7.38 12.82 9.04
C GLU A 12 6.65 14.12 9.41
N GLU A 13 7.37 15.21 9.70
CA GLU A 13 6.80 16.53 10.00
C GLU A 13 6.14 17.19 8.79
N GLU A 14 6.74 17.09 7.61
CA GLU A 14 6.15 17.59 6.37
C GLU A 14 4.88 16.81 6.00
N LEU A 15 4.91 15.47 6.13
CA LEU A 15 3.77 14.61 5.80
C LEU A 15 2.62 14.70 6.83
N LYS A 16 2.91 15.08 8.10
CA LYS A 16 1.87 15.33 9.13
C LYS A 16 0.87 16.39 8.72
N ASN A 17 1.35 17.41 8.02
CA ASN A 17 0.57 18.57 7.61
C ASN A 17 -0.20 18.35 6.30
N LEU A 18 0.04 17.23 5.61
CA LEU A 18 -0.72 16.90 4.41
C LEU A 18 -2.17 16.52 4.75
N ASP A 19 -3.08 16.99 3.90
CA ASP A 19 -4.43 16.47 3.84
C ASP A 19 -4.41 15.02 3.31
N TRP A 20 -5.55 14.33 3.37
CA TRP A 20 -5.64 12.93 2.94
C TRP A 20 -5.19 12.73 1.49
N LYS A 21 -5.51 13.68 0.61
CA LYS A 21 -5.15 13.64 -0.82
C LYS A 21 -3.65 13.80 -1.04
N GLY A 22 -3.01 14.68 -0.27
CA GLY A 22 -1.57 14.89 -0.27
C GLY A 22 -0.82 13.64 0.18
N PHE A 23 -1.29 12.97 1.23
CA PHE A 23 -0.68 11.72 1.70
C PHE A 23 -0.70 10.63 0.61
N GLU A 24 -1.86 10.35 0.02
CA GLU A 24 -1.96 9.38 -1.07
C GLU A 24 -1.10 9.76 -2.30
N LYS A 25 -0.96 11.07 -2.57
CA LYS A 25 -0.11 11.56 -3.65
C LYS A 25 1.37 11.29 -3.35
N ALA A 26 1.83 11.52 -2.13
CA ALA A 26 3.21 11.20 -1.73
C ALA A 26 3.49 9.70 -1.84
N VAL A 27 2.55 8.85 -1.41
CA VAL A 27 2.66 7.39 -1.56
C VAL A 27 2.74 6.99 -3.05
N GLN A 28 1.91 7.59 -3.90
CA GLN A 28 1.97 7.39 -5.36
C GLN A 28 3.35 7.76 -5.91
N GLU A 29 3.87 8.95 -5.56
CA GLU A 29 5.16 9.44 -6.05
C GLU A 29 6.30 8.49 -5.65
N ILE A 30 6.30 7.96 -4.42
CA ILE A 30 7.29 6.96 -3.99
C ILE A 30 7.22 5.70 -4.85
N PHE A 31 6.02 5.19 -5.15
CA PHE A 31 5.86 4.05 -6.05
C PHE A 31 6.37 4.34 -7.47
N GLU A 32 6.03 5.50 -8.02
CA GLU A 32 6.42 5.91 -9.37
C GLU A 32 7.94 6.11 -9.49
N LEU A 33 8.59 6.67 -8.46
CA LEU A 33 10.05 6.76 -8.36
C LEU A 33 10.73 5.39 -8.34
N ASN A 34 10.03 4.37 -7.85
CA ASN A 34 10.48 2.97 -7.88
C ASN A 34 9.99 2.22 -9.13
N GLU A 35 9.59 2.97 -10.19
CA GLU A 35 9.19 2.48 -11.52
C GLU A 35 7.88 1.67 -11.54
N PHE A 36 7.05 1.80 -10.50
CA PHE A 36 5.71 1.22 -10.53
C PHE A 36 4.76 2.11 -11.34
N LYS A 37 3.89 1.48 -12.12
CA LYS A 37 2.71 2.14 -12.70
C LYS A 37 1.61 2.15 -11.64
N VAL A 38 1.08 3.33 -11.34
CA VAL A 38 0.07 3.50 -10.29
C VAL A 38 -1.29 3.87 -10.87
N LYS A 39 -2.34 3.19 -10.39
CA LYS A 39 -3.74 3.60 -10.59
C LYS A 39 -4.35 3.96 -9.25
N ARG A 40 -4.77 5.22 -9.10
CA ARG A 40 -5.45 5.72 -7.90
C ARG A 40 -6.97 5.52 -7.92
N ASN A 41 -7.56 5.48 -6.73
CA ASN A 41 -9.00 5.46 -6.47
C ASN A 41 -9.71 4.39 -7.30
N PHE A 42 -9.15 3.18 -7.31
CA PHE A 42 -9.65 2.09 -8.13
C PHE A 42 -10.91 1.51 -7.49
N ARG A 43 -12.05 1.76 -8.13
CA ARG A 43 -13.36 1.27 -7.69
C ARG A 43 -13.81 0.11 -8.56
N PHE A 44 -14.27 -0.94 -7.90
CA PHE A 44 -14.81 -2.11 -8.57
C PHE A 44 -15.95 -2.73 -7.76
N LYS A 45 -16.70 -3.63 -8.39
CA LYS A 45 -17.83 -4.32 -7.76
C LYS A 45 -17.71 -5.82 -7.97
N THR A 46 -17.87 -6.57 -6.89
CA THR A 46 -18.14 -8.01 -6.91
C THR A 46 -19.47 -8.26 -6.21
N LYS A 47 -19.46 -8.79 -4.98
CA LYS A 47 -20.64 -8.90 -4.11
C LYS A 47 -21.09 -7.55 -3.56
N ARG A 48 -20.14 -6.65 -3.31
CA ARG A 48 -20.35 -5.25 -2.92
C ARG A 48 -19.36 -4.35 -3.65
N ARG A 49 -19.51 -3.04 -3.49
CA ARG A 49 -18.54 -2.06 -4.00
C ARG A 49 -17.31 -2.04 -3.11
N TYR A 50 -16.15 -1.99 -3.74
CA TYR A 50 -14.84 -1.85 -3.11
C TYR A 50 -14.11 -0.67 -3.73
N GLU A 51 -13.24 -0.08 -2.92
CA GLU A 51 -12.30 0.95 -3.31
C GLU A 51 -10.93 0.57 -2.78
N ILE A 52 -9.92 0.74 -3.64
CA ILE A 52 -8.50 0.59 -3.33
C ILE A 52 -7.86 1.92 -3.65
N ASP A 53 -7.16 2.50 -2.68
CA ASP A 53 -6.57 3.82 -2.80
C ASP A 53 -5.54 3.84 -3.94
N LEU A 54 -4.64 2.85 -3.99
CA LEU A 54 -3.69 2.66 -5.09
C LEU A 54 -3.55 1.19 -5.50
N ILE A 55 -3.50 0.95 -6.81
CA ILE A 55 -2.95 -0.27 -7.40
C ILE A 55 -1.60 0.09 -8.02
N ALA A 56 -0.51 -0.52 -7.54
CA ALA A 56 0.83 -0.29 -8.05
C ALA A 56 1.39 -1.55 -8.73
N ILE A 57 1.92 -1.41 -9.94
CA ILE A 57 2.28 -2.54 -10.81
C ILE A 57 3.69 -2.34 -11.39
N LYS A 58 4.59 -3.31 -11.14
CA LYS A 58 5.93 -3.40 -11.73
C LYS A 58 6.24 -4.87 -12.02
N ASP A 59 6.42 -5.21 -13.29
CA ASP A 59 6.71 -6.58 -13.75
C ASP A 59 5.77 -7.66 -13.18
N ARG A 60 6.27 -8.49 -12.26
CA ARG A 60 5.53 -9.55 -11.56
C ARG A 60 4.93 -9.09 -10.24
N PHE A 61 5.30 -7.92 -9.74
CA PHE A 61 4.88 -7.34 -8.47
C PHE A 61 3.66 -6.44 -8.68
N ASN A 62 2.54 -6.82 -8.04
CA ASN A 62 1.36 -6.00 -7.98
C ASN A 62 1.00 -5.75 -6.52
N PHE A 63 0.80 -4.50 -6.13
CA PHE A 63 0.36 -4.12 -4.79
C PHE A 63 -1.07 -3.60 -4.81
N CYS A 64 -1.87 -4.11 -3.87
CA CYS A 64 -3.16 -3.55 -3.48
C CYS A 64 -2.91 -2.69 -2.25
N VAL A 65 -2.94 -1.36 -2.38
CA VAL A 65 -2.49 -0.42 -1.36
C VAL A 65 -3.66 0.33 -0.73
N ASP A 66 -3.65 0.42 0.59
CA ASP A 66 -4.57 1.22 1.39
C ASP A 66 -3.75 2.18 2.25
N CYS A 67 -4.01 3.48 2.13
CA CYS A 67 -3.39 4.51 2.93
C CYS A 67 -4.15 4.58 4.26
N LYS A 68 -3.43 4.67 5.40
CA LYS A 68 -4.03 4.75 6.74
C LYS A 68 -3.31 5.76 7.64
N ARG A 69 -4.11 6.63 8.27
CA ARG A 69 -3.67 7.50 9.37
C ARG A 69 -4.25 6.94 10.66
N PHE A 70 -3.53 6.03 11.30
CA PHE A 70 -3.90 5.59 12.65
C PHE A 70 -3.62 6.72 13.65
N GLY A 71 -4.54 6.94 14.60
CA GLY A 71 -4.37 7.95 15.64
C GLY A 71 -3.15 7.65 16.52
N LYS A 72 -2.53 8.67 17.12
CA LYS A 72 -1.43 8.48 18.09
C LYS A 72 -1.98 7.77 19.34
N GLY A 73 -1.40 6.64 19.78
CA GLY A 73 -1.78 5.97 21.04
C GLY A 73 -1.63 4.45 21.10
N ARG A 74 -1.92 3.87 22.27
CA ARG A 74 -1.77 2.42 22.59
C ARG A 74 -2.86 1.51 22.00
N TYR A 75 -3.94 2.06 21.44
CA TYR A 75 -5.09 1.29 20.92
C TYR A 75 -4.96 0.84 19.45
N LYS A 76 -3.81 1.11 18.81
CA LYS A 76 -3.56 0.86 17.38
C LYS A 76 -3.64 -0.60 16.97
N LYS A 77 -3.21 -1.56 17.81
CA LYS A 77 -3.08 -2.97 17.39
C LYS A 77 -4.40 -3.55 16.87
N SER A 78 -5.50 -3.30 17.56
CA SER A 78 -6.82 -3.80 17.13
C SER A 78 -7.31 -3.13 15.83
N GLU A 79 -6.99 -1.84 15.63
CA GLU A 79 -7.33 -1.09 14.42
C GLU A 79 -6.50 -1.55 13.23
N ILE A 80 -5.20 -1.78 13.44
CA ILE A 80 -4.28 -2.37 12.46
C ILE A 80 -4.78 -3.75 12.04
N LEU A 81 -5.09 -4.64 12.98
CA LEU A 81 -5.61 -5.98 12.67
C LEU A 81 -6.94 -5.92 11.90
N LYS A 82 -7.84 -4.99 12.25
CA LYS A 82 -9.07 -4.75 11.48
C LYS A 82 -8.77 -4.24 10.08
N ALA A 83 -7.79 -3.35 9.92
CA ALA A 83 -7.37 -2.82 8.63
C ALA A 83 -6.74 -3.90 7.74
N ILE A 84 -5.86 -4.74 8.32
CA ILE A 84 -5.27 -5.91 7.66
C ILE A 84 -6.36 -6.82 7.13
N LYS A 85 -7.30 -7.24 7.98
CA LYS A 85 -8.40 -8.13 7.56
C LYS A 85 -9.23 -7.55 6.41
N LYS A 86 -9.54 -6.25 6.47
CA LYS A 86 -10.25 -5.55 5.38
C LYS A 86 -9.40 -5.50 4.10
N GLN A 87 -8.09 -5.29 4.23
CA GLN A 87 -7.19 -5.21 3.07
C GLN A 87 -6.99 -6.56 2.39
N GLU A 88 -6.90 -7.64 3.14
CA GLU A 88 -6.88 -8.99 2.59
C GLU A 88 -8.18 -9.32 1.84
N GLU A 89 -9.32 -8.91 2.40
CA GLU A 89 -10.62 -9.06 1.73
C GLU A 89 -10.64 -8.26 0.40
N ARG A 90 -10.22 -6.99 0.40
CA ARG A 90 -10.12 -6.18 -0.81
C ARG A 90 -9.21 -6.83 -1.85
N ASN A 91 -8.04 -7.31 -1.44
CA ASN A 91 -7.09 -7.98 -2.34
C ASN A 91 -7.67 -9.27 -2.94
N LYS A 92 -8.37 -10.07 -2.12
CA LYS A 92 -9.07 -11.28 -2.59
C LYS A 92 -10.14 -10.94 -3.63
N GLU A 93 -10.97 -9.93 -3.35
CA GLU A 93 -12.06 -9.53 -4.24
C GLU A 93 -11.54 -8.84 -5.51
N LEU A 94 -10.45 -8.08 -5.44
CA LEU A 94 -9.76 -7.54 -6.62
C LEU A 94 -9.30 -8.67 -7.55
N LYS A 95 -8.62 -9.68 -7.00
CA LYS A 95 -8.18 -10.84 -7.78
C LYS A 95 -9.36 -11.57 -8.43
N LYS A 96 -10.50 -11.69 -7.73
CA LYS A 96 -11.73 -12.26 -8.31
C LYS A 96 -12.26 -11.39 -9.45
N PHE A 97 -12.39 -10.09 -9.22
CA PHE A 97 -12.87 -9.14 -10.22
C PHE A 97 -12.03 -9.17 -11.51
N LEU A 98 -10.70 -9.11 -11.38
CA LEU A 98 -9.77 -9.10 -12.51
C LEU A 98 -9.74 -10.42 -13.29
N ARG A 99 -10.08 -11.56 -12.66
CA ARG A 99 -10.23 -12.83 -13.37
C ARG A 99 -11.46 -12.85 -14.28
N SER A 100 -12.54 -12.17 -13.88
CA SER A 100 -13.79 -12.11 -14.64
C SER A 100 -13.90 -10.87 -15.55
N ASN A 101 -13.00 -9.90 -15.43
CA ASN A 101 -13.04 -8.63 -16.17
C ASN A 101 -11.73 -8.40 -16.92
N MET A 102 -11.67 -8.92 -18.15
CA MET A 102 -10.48 -8.84 -19.00
C MET A 102 -10.14 -7.41 -19.42
N ILE A 103 -11.15 -6.56 -19.65
CA ILE A 103 -10.96 -5.15 -20.00
C ILE A 103 -10.21 -4.41 -18.89
N ALA A 104 -10.63 -4.60 -17.63
CA ALA A 104 -9.95 -3.98 -16.50
C ALA A 104 -8.52 -4.52 -16.32
N LYS A 105 -8.32 -5.83 -16.52
CA LYS A 105 -7.00 -6.47 -16.44
C LYS A 105 -6.03 -5.91 -17.48
N GLU A 106 -6.49 -5.75 -18.71
CA GLU A 106 -5.72 -5.19 -19.83
C GLU A 106 -5.45 -3.69 -19.63
N SER A 107 -6.44 -2.92 -19.20
CA SER A 107 -6.30 -1.48 -18.89
C SER A 107 -5.23 -1.23 -17.83
N LEU A 108 -5.16 -2.09 -16.81
CA LEU A 108 -4.14 -2.05 -15.77
C LEU A 108 -2.80 -2.67 -16.22
N LYS A 109 -2.74 -3.32 -17.39
CA LYS A 109 -1.54 -4.01 -17.92
C LYS A 109 -1.01 -5.11 -16.98
N ILE A 110 -1.93 -5.84 -16.35
CA ILE A 110 -1.60 -6.90 -15.38
C ILE A 110 -1.07 -8.14 -16.11
N LYS A 111 0.21 -8.44 -15.91
CA LYS A 111 0.88 -9.64 -16.46
C LYS A 111 0.80 -10.85 -15.53
N SER A 112 0.82 -10.62 -14.21
CA SER A 112 0.76 -11.66 -13.18
C SER A 112 -0.44 -11.43 -12.25
N MET A 113 -1.10 -12.50 -11.80
CA MET A 113 -2.21 -12.41 -10.83
C MET A 113 -1.73 -12.45 -9.36
N LYS A 114 -0.42 -12.40 -9.11
CA LYS A 114 0.16 -12.33 -7.75
C LYS A 114 0.03 -10.89 -7.25
N PHE A 115 -0.86 -10.65 -6.29
CA PHE A 115 -1.08 -9.35 -5.65
C PHE A 115 -0.82 -9.41 -4.15
N TYR A 116 -0.04 -8.45 -3.67
CA TYR A 116 0.30 -8.29 -2.25
C TYR A 116 -0.54 -7.17 -1.63
N PRO A 117 -1.31 -7.46 -0.57
CA PRO A 117 -1.95 -6.42 0.20
C PRO A 117 -0.88 -5.63 0.98
N LEU A 118 -0.97 -4.31 0.88
CA LEU A 118 -0.08 -3.38 1.56
C LEU A 118 -0.93 -2.27 2.18
N ILE A 119 -0.60 -1.93 3.43
CA ILE A 119 -1.14 -0.78 4.13
C ILE A 119 0.03 0.18 4.34
N VAL A 120 -0.10 1.42 3.84
CA VAL A 120 0.90 2.46 4.07
C VAL A 120 0.40 3.37 5.18
N THR A 121 1.20 3.51 6.24
CA THR A 121 0.82 4.26 7.43
C THR A 121 1.63 5.54 7.58
N LEU A 122 1.03 6.55 8.21
CA LEU A 122 1.70 7.81 8.50
C LEU A 122 2.47 7.82 9.84
N PHE A 123 2.29 6.85 10.75
CA PHE A 123 2.75 6.98 12.16
C PHE A 123 3.14 5.67 12.87
N GLU A 124 3.66 4.65 12.18
CA GLU A 124 4.16 3.42 12.82
C GLU A 124 5.67 3.33 12.67
N GLU A 125 6.40 2.86 13.68
CA GLU A 125 7.88 2.87 13.62
C GLU A 125 8.47 1.65 12.89
N GLU A 126 7.73 0.54 12.79
CA GLU A 126 8.24 -0.73 12.23
C GLU A 126 7.42 -1.20 11.03
N VAL A 127 8.09 -1.94 10.13
CA VAL A 127 7.41 -2.70 9.08
C VAL A 127 6.86 -3.97 9.72
N ILE A 128 5.56 -4.18 9.59
CA ILE A 128 4.89 -5.37 10.12
C ILE A 128 4.44 -6.24 8.94
N LYS A 129 4.78 -7.53 8.96
CA LYS A 129 4.18 -8.54 8.08
C LYS A 129 3.24 -9.38 8.93
N GLU A 130 1.95 -9.25 8.71
CA GLU A 130 0.92 -10.05 9.39
C GLU A 130 0.08 -10.76 8.32
N ASN A 131 0.00 -12.09 8.41
CA ASN A 131 -0.59 -12.94 7.38
C ASN A 131 0.02 -12.66 6.00
N GLN A 132 -0.79 -12.17 5.05
CA GLN A 132 -0.33 -11.81 3.70
C GLN A 132 -0.08 -10.30 3.55
N THR A 133 -0.37 -9.50 4.57
CA THR A 133 -0.39 -8.04 4.48
C THR A 133 0.87 -7.43 5.09
N PHE A 134 1.48 -6.55 4.31
CA PHE A 134 2.51 -5.67 4.81
C PHE A 134 1.88 -4.39 5.35
N VAL A 135 2.33 -3.93 6.51
CA VAL A 135 2.03 -2.61 7.05
C VAL A 135 3.35 -1.85 7.09
N VAL A 136 3.45 -0.79 6.31
CA VAL A 136 4.71 -0.09 6.04
C VAL A 136 4.53 1.39 6.35
N PRO A 137 5.36 1.96 7.22
CA PRO A 137 5.40 3.40 7.43
C PRO A 137 5.88 4.11 6.15
N VAL A 138 5.28 5.25 5.82
CA VAL A 138 5.57 5.96 4.56
C VAL A 138 7.05 6.31 4.39
N TRP A 139 7.77 6.64 5.47
CA TRP A 139 9.22 6.90 5.40
C TRP A 139 10.06 5.66 5.10
N LYS A 140 9.57 4.45 5.45
CA LYS A 140 10.21 3.17 5.12
C LYS A 140 9.77 2.61 3.77
N LEU A 141 8.77 3.22 3.12
CA LEU A 141 8.20 2.69 1.89
C LEU A 141 9.23 2.57 0.77
N ASN A 142 10.11 3.58 0.60
CA ASN A 142 11.13 3.54 -0.43
C ASN A 142 12.09 2.35 -0.24
N SER A 143 12.63 2.18 0.97
CA SER A 143 13.52 1.05 1.27
C SER A 143 12.80 -0.29 1.13
N PHE A 144 11.55 -0.38 1.61
CA PHE A 144 10.72 -1.57 1.43
C PHE A 144 10.54 -1.97 -0.04
N LEU A 145 10.32 -1.00 -0.94
CA LEU A 145 10.16 -1.26 -2.37
C LEU A 145 11.46 -1.69 -3.05
N ASN A 146 12.61 -1.14 -2.63
CA ASN A 146 13.92 -1.57 -3.13
C ASN A 146 14.28 -3.01 -2.71
N GLU A 147 13.82 -3.44 -1.55
CA GLU A 147 14.06 -4.77 -0.99
C GLU A 147 12.86 -5.72 -1.17
N VAL A 148 11.93 -5.37 -2.06
CA VAL A 148 10.64 -6.06 -2.22
C VAL A 148 10.78 -7.56 -2.45
N GLU A 149 11.82 -7.99 -3.19
CA GLU A 149 12.06 -9.40 -3.49
C GLU A 149 12.37 -10.20 -2.22
N ASN A 150 13.10 -9.61 -1.28
CA ASN A 150 13.48 -10.25 -0.02
C ASN A 150 12.27 -10.55 0.86
N TYR A 151 11.19 -9.77 0.75
CA TYR A 151 9.99 -9.94 1.56
C TYR A 151 8.99 -10.96 1.01
N ILE A 152 9.06 -11.20 -0.30
CA ILE A 152 7.99 -11.79 -1.10
C ILE A 152 8.34 -13.17 -1.67
N ASP A 153 9.63 -13.48 -1.80
CA ASP A 153 10.15 -14.79 -2.21
C ASP A 153 10.54 -15.68 -1.00
N LEU A 154 10.04 -15.34 0.20
CA LEU A 154 10.04 -16.17 1.42
C LEU A 154 8.77 -17.02 1.56
#